data_AF-A0A834H9C3-F1
#
_entry.id   AF-A0A834H9C3-F1
#
_cell.length_a   1.000
_cell.length_b   1.000
_cell.length_c   1.000
_cell.angle_alpha   90.00
_cell.angle_beta   90.00
_cell.angle_gamma   90.00
#
_symmetry.space_group_name_H-M   'P 1'
#
loop_
_entity.id
_entity.type
_entity.pdbx_description
1 polymer ?
#
loop_
_entity_poly.entity_id
_entity_poly.type
_entity_poly.pdbx_seq_one_letter_code
_entity_poly.pdbx_strand_id
1 'polypeptide(L)'
;MSLPIKNVSAPEVIETAQFAVAEHNKKADSTLKFRSVVRGEYQVVAGMNYRLIIAAKDGGIAGKFEAVVYARPWAHYKRLTSFTKV
;
A
#
# COMPACT_ATOMS: atom_id res chain seq x y z
N MET A 1 -2.63 -18.03 -2.65
CA MET A 1 -4.07 -17.75 -2.52
C MET A 1 -4.24 -16.27 -2.23
N SER A 2 -5.15 -15.56 -2.93
CA SER A 2 -5.52 -14.19 -2.60
C SER A 2 -6.91 -14.13 -1.95
N LEU A 3 -7.09 -13.19 -1.03
CA LEU A 3 -8.29 -12.97 -0.23
C LEU A 3 -8.66 -11.48 -0.26
N PRO A 4 -9.88 -11.11 -0.67
CA PRO A 4 -10.28 -9.71 -0.69
C PRO A 4 -10.32 -9.12 0.73
N ILE A 5 -9.83 -7.89 0.88
CA ILE A 5 -9.90 -7.15 2.14
C ILE A 5 -11.32 -6.61 2.32
N LYS A 6 -12.03 -7.14 3.32
CA LYS A 6 -13.41 -6.72 3.62
C LYS A 6 -13.49 -5.31 4.21
N ASN A 7 -12.58 -4.98 5.13
CA ASN A 7 -12.52 -3.66 5.77
C ASN A 7 -11.21 -2.97 5.41
N VAL A 8 -11.24 -2.13 4.38
CA VAL A 8 -10.07 -1.37 3.93
C VAL A 8 -9.70 -0.20 4.85
N SER A 9 -10.60 0.16 5.77
CA SER A 9 -10.37 1.18 6.80
C SER A 9 -9.81 0.60 8.09
N ALA A 10 -9.52 -0.71 8.13
CA ALA A 10 -8.86 -1.33 9.27
C ALA A 10 -7.49 -0.67 9.51
N PRO A 11 -7.09 -0.41 10.77
CA PRO A 11 -5.85 0.31 11.09
C PRO A 11 -4.62 -0.26 10.38
N GLU A 12 -4.47 -1.57 10.40
CA GLU A 12 -3.35 -2.28 9.75
C GLU A 12 -3.26 -2.03 8.23
N VAL A 13 -4.41 -1.94 7.55
CA VAL A 13 -4.50 -1.70 6.10
C VAL A 13 -4.14 -0.24 5.80
N ILE A 14 -4.64 0.69 6.61
CA ILE A 14 -4.31 2.12 6.51
C ILE A 14 -2.83 2.36 6.78
N GLU A 15 -2.27 1.79 7.84
CA GLU A 15 -0.84 1.88 8.15
C GLU A 15 0.02 1.31 7.02
N THR A 16 -0.41 0.21 6.41
CA THR A 16 0.33 -0.40 5.29
C THR A 16 0.26 0.46 4.04
N ALA A 17 -0.87 1.10 3.76
CA ALA A 17 -1.00 2.06 2.68
C ALA A 17 -0.16 3.33 2.90
N GLN A 18 -0.14 3.86 4.13
CA GLN A 18 0.69 5.00 4.49
C GLN A 18 2.18 4.68 4.37
N PHE A 19 2.59 3.50 4.86
CA PHE A 19 3.94 2.98 4.68
C PHE A 19 4.32 2.92 3.19
N ALA A 20 3.44 2.41 2.33
CA ALA A 20 3.71 2.32 0.90
C ALA A 20 3.96 3.69 0.26
N VAL A 21 3.14 4.70 0.59
CA VAL A 21 3.31 6.07 0.07
C VAL A 21 4.60 6.69 0.59
N ALA A 22 4.90 6.55 1.89
CA ALA A 22 6.12 7.09 2.48
C ALA A 22 7.39 6.46 1.88
N GLU A 23 7.40 5.14 1.71
CA GLU A 23 8.51 4.40 1.14
C GLU A 23 8.70 4.69 -0.35
N HIS A 24 7.61 4.94 -1.10
CA HIS A 24 7.69 5.41 -2.48
C HIS A 24 8.28 6.82 -2.56
N ASN A 25 7.76 7.77 -1.76
CA ASN A 25 8.26 9.13 -1.70
C ASN A 25 9.76 9.20 -1.40
N LYS A 26 10.23 8.37 -0.45
CA LYS A 26 11.65 8.26 -0.11
C LYS A 26 12.52 7.75 -1.27
N LYS A 27 11.99 6.88 -2.13
CA LYS A 27 12.74 6.24 -3.24
C LYS A 27 12.67 7.02 -4.55
N ALA A 28 11.59 7.75 -4.77
CA ALA A 28 11.29 8.42 -6.02
C ALA A 28 11.39 9.95 -5.94
N ASP A 29 11.86 10.49 -4.80
CA ASP A 29 11.91 11.93 -4.51
C ASP A 29 10.57 12.63 -4.79
N SER A 30 9.46 11.98 -4.44
CA SER A 30 8.09 12.46 -4.65
C SER A 30 7.43 12.93 -3.35
N THR A 31 6.37 13.72 -3.46
CA THR A 31 5.64 14.28 -2.30
C THR A 31 4.16 13.86 -2.24
N LEU A 32 3.85 12.63 -2.67
CA LEU A 32 2.50 12.06 -2.61
C LEU A 32 1.95 12.05 -1.18
N LYS A 33 0.71 12.54 -1.02
CA LYS A 33 -0.06 12.49 0.22
C LYS A 33 -1.12 11.41 0.09
N PHE A 34 -1.05 10.42 0.98
CA PHE A 34 -2.07 9.38 1.11
C PHE A 34 -3.46 10.01 1.35
N ARG A 35 -4.49 9.47 0.69
CA ARG A 35 -5.89 9.88 0.89
C ARG A 35 -6.73 8.76 1.48
N SER A 36 -6.78 7.63 0.81
CA SER A 36 -7.61 6.50 1.20
C SER A 36 -7.18 5.21 0.49
N VAL A 37 -7.61 4.08 1.04
CA VAL A 37 -7.57 2.79 0.36
C VAL A 37 -8.90 2.59 -0.37
N VAL A 38 -8.84 2.35 -1.67
CA VAL A 38 -10.02 2.15 -2.52
C VAL A 38 -10.50 0.70 -2.45
N ARG A 39 -9.56 -0.24 -2.56
CA ARG A 39 -9.77 -1.68 -2.44
C ARG A 39 -8.43 -2.37 -2.20
N GLY A 40 -8.46 -3.62 -1.79
CA GLY A 40 -7.25 -4.42 -1.73
C GLY A 40 -7.52 -5.90 -1.51
N GLU A 41 -6.46 -6.67 -1.63
CA GLU A 41 -6.45 -8.10 -1.32
C GLU A 41 -5.19 -8.46 -0.54
N TYR A 42 -5.31 -9.47 0.32
CA TYR A 42 -4.19 -10.17 0.91
C TYR A 42 -3.78 -11.30 -0.03
N GLN A 43 -2.49 -11.52 -0.23
CA GLN A 43 -1.99 -12.72 -0.89
C GLN A 43 -1.02 -13.44 0.04
N VAL A 44 -1.37 -14.68 0.40
CA VAL A 44 -0.56 -15.53 1.28
C VAL A 44 0.57 -16.17 0.48
N VAL A 45 1.80 -16.02 0.97
CA VAL A 45 3.06 -16.56 0.44
C VAL A 45 3.91 -17.07 1.63
N ALA A 46 5.25 -17.02 1.57
CA ALA A 46 6.14 -17.20 2.73
C ALA A 46 6.09 -15.98 3.71
N GLY A 47 4.88 -15.46 3.95
CA GLY A 47 4.55 -14.12 4.44
C GLY A 47 3.20 -13.70 3.88
N MET A 48 2.96 -12.40 3.80
CA MET A 48 1.74 -11.85 3.20
C MET A 48 2.07 -10.64 2.34
N ASN A 49 1.47 -10.57 1.15
CA ASN A 49 1.42 -9.33 0.38
C ASN A 49 0.10 -8.62 0.65
N TYR A 50 0.16 -7.31 0.88
CA TYR A 50 -0.97 -6.40 0.76
C TYR A 50 -0.91 -5.82 -0.64
N ARG A 51 -1.86 -6.17 -1.50
CA ARG A 51 -2.03 -5.54 -2.81
C ARG A 51 -3.16 -4.54 -2.69
N LEU A 52 -2.82 -3.26 -2.62
CA LEU A 52 -3.75 -2.18 -2.32
C LEU A 52 -3.87 -1.26 -3.53
N ILE A 53 -5.11 -0.91 -3.89
CA ILE A 53 -5.37 0.25 -4.73
C ILE A 53 -5.63 1.43 -3.80
N ILE A 54 -4.78 2.44 -3.86
CA ILE A 54 -4.83 3.62 -3.00
C ILE A 54 -5.06 4.88 -3.82
N ALA A 55 -5.73 5.87 -3.22
CA ALA A 55 -5.76 7.22 -3.75
C ALA A 55 -4.66 8.05 -3.07
N ALA A 56 -3.88 8.78 -3.86
CA ALA A 56 -2.88 9.73 -3.36
C ALA A 56 -2.86 10.99 -4.23
N LYS A 57 -2.40 12.10 -3.65
CA LYS A 57 -2.29 13.38 -4.36
C LYS A 57 -1.01 14.14 -4.03
N ASP A 58 -0.50 14.90 -4.98
CA ASP A 58 0.56 15.88 -4.74
C ASP A 58 0.43 17.08 -5.69
N GLY A 59 0.25 18.29 -5.13
CA GLY A 59 0.31 19.62 -5.79
C GLY A 59 -0.54 19.91 -7.04
N GLY A 60 -0.94 18.89 -7.80
CA GLY A 60 -1.48 18.91 -9.16
C GLY A 60 -1.67 17.50 -9.76
N ILE A 61 -1.05 16.46 -9.19
CA ILE A 61 -1.22 15.05 -9.59
C ILE A 61 -2.05 14.34 -8.52
N ALA A 62 -3.34 14.15 -8.79
CA ALA A 62 -4.19 13.22 -8.06
C ALA A 62 -4.33 11.93 -8.88
N GLY A 63 -4.16 10.78 -8.25
CA GLY A 63 -4.20 9.50 -8.96
C GLY A 63 -4.53 8.32 -8.05
N LYS A 64 -4.89 7.22 -8.70
CA LYS A 64 -4.92 5.92 -8.05
C LYS A 64 -3.58 5.24 -8.31
N PHE A 65 -3.14 4.46 -7.32
CA PHE A 65 -1.90 3.71 -7.38
C PHE A 65 -2.14 2.30 -6.88
N GLU A 66 -1.53 1.34 -7.54
CA GLU A 66 -1.40 -0.02 -7.03
C GLU A 66 -0.09 -0.10 -6.24
N ALA A 67 -0.21 -0.41 -4.96
CA ALA A 67 0.91 -0.63 -4.05
C ALA A 67 0.92 -2.10 -3.60
N VAL A 68 2.08 -2.75 -3.71
CA VAL A 68 2.30 -4.11 -3.22
C VAL A 68 3.32 -4.06 -2.09
N VAL A 69 2.86 -4.34 -0.87
CA VAL A 69 3.70 -4.39 0.32
C VAL A 69 3.81 -5.83 0.81
N TYR A 70 5.04 -6.35 0.83
CA TYR A 70 5.34 -7.62 1.45
C TYR A 70 5.55 -7.43 2.95
N ALA A 71 4.91 -8.25 3.76
CA ALA A 71 4.97 -8.20 5.21
C ALA A 71 5.19 -9.57 5.84
N ARG A 72 5.88 -9.57 6.97
CA ARG A 72 5.98 -10.70 7.90
C ARG A 72 5.65 -10.17 9.30
N PRO A 73 4.39 -10.28 9.75
CA PRO A 73 3.95 -9.71 11.02
C PRO A 73 4.78 -10.20 12.21
N TRP A 74 5.12 -11.49 12.25
CA TRP A 74 5.95 -12.10 13.31
C TRP A 74 7.38 -11.59 13.38
N ALA A 75 7.86 -10.88 12.35
CA ALA A 75 9.21 -10.32 12.28
C ALA A 75 9.20 -8.78 12.27
N HIS A 76 8.03 -8.15 12.49
CA HIS A 76 7.85 -6.69 12.38
C HIS A 76 8.43 -6.11 11.07
N TYR A 77 8.33 -6.87 9.98
CA TYR A 77 8.98 -6.55 8.72
C TYR A 77 7.96 -6.15 7.66
N LYS A 78 8.17 -5.01 7.01
CA LYS A 78 7.42 -4.55 5.83
C LYS A 78 8.40 -4.07 4.75
N ARG A 79 8.09 -4.34 3.49
CA ARG A 79 8.86 -3.87 2.33
C ARG A 79 7.92 -3.53 1.17
N LEU A 80 8.06 -2.32 0.64
CA LEU A 80 7.42 -1.94 -0.62
C LEU A 80 8.10 -2.70 -1.77
N THR A 81 7.33 -3.50 -2.48
CA THR A 81 7.81 -4.32 -3.61
C THR A 81 7.41 -3.77 -4.96
N SER A 82 6.24 -3.10 -5.05
CA SER A 82 5.79 -2.42 -6.26
C SER A 82 4.94 -1.21 -5.90
N PHE A 83 5.03 -0.16 -6.70
CA PHE A 83 4.19 1.04 -6.62
C PHE A 83 4.01 1.61 -8.03
N THR A 84 2.80 1.50 -8.57
CA THR A 84 2.51 1.89 -9.96
C THR A 84 1.22 2.70 -10.05
N LYS A 85 1.16 3.66 -10.97
CA LYS A 85 -0.06 4.45 -11.23
C LYS A 85 -1.06 3.59 -12.00
N VAL A 86 -2.35 3.70 -11.67
CA VAL A 86 -3.48 2.99 -12.30
C VAL A 86 -4.48 3.95 -12.92
#